data_AF-A0A967TEK5-F1
#
_entry.id   AF-A0A967TEK5-F1
#
_cell.length_a   1.000
_cell.length_b   1.000
_cell.length_c   1.000
_cell.angle_alpha   90.00
_cell.angle_beta   90.00
_cell.angle_gamma   90.00
#
_symmetry.space_group_name_H-M   'P 1'
#
loop_
_entity.id
_entity.type
_entity.pdbx_description
1 polymer ?
#
loop_
_entity_poly.entity_id
_entity_poly.type
_entity_poly.pdbx_seq_one_letter_code
_entity_poly.pdbx_strand_id
1 'polypeptide(L)'
;MSWMRASYRNPEINHNETEFAVTNETPDLKITLNWEAEMVQEALGDLSANHRSVIELFYFHGLSYNQISEIVVCPVGTVKSRMSHALQNL
;
A
#
# COMPACT_ATOMS: atom_id res chain seq x y z
N MET A 1 10.07 -15.08 14.21
CA MET A 1 8.77 -14.48 14.53
C MET A 1 7.89 -14.50 13.27
N SER A 2 7.06 -15.54 13.14
CA SER A 2 6.31 -15.89 11.93
C SER A 2 4.84 -15.49 12.07
N TRP A 3 4.53 -14.20 11.93
CA TRP A 3 3.14 -13.71 11.92
C TRP A 3 2.64 -13.29 10.52
N MET A 4 3.45 -13.43 9.46
CA MET A 4 3.09 -12.96 8.12
C MET A 4 2.83 -14.07 7.08
N ARG A 5 2.95 -15.34 7.45
CA ARG A 5 2.81 -16.48 6.52
C ARG A 5 1.39 -17.05 6.40
N ALA A 6 0.50 -16.76 7.34
CA ALA A 6 -0.83 -17.41 7.39
C ALA A 6 -1.94 -16.62 6.68
N SER A 7 -1.77 -15.31 6.48
CA SER A 7 -2.87 -14.44 5.98
C SER A 7 -2.72 -14.01 4.51
N TYR A 8 -1.58 -14.23 3.86
CA TYR A 8 -1.37 -13.90 2.44
C TYR A 8 -1.54 -15.13 1.53
N ARG A 9 -2.57 -15.94 1.78
CA ARG A 9 -3.12 -16.80 0.73
C ARG A 9 -4.08 -15.91 -0.04
N ASN A 10 -3.63 -15.40 -1.18
CA ASN A 10 -4.47 -14.65 -2.12
C ASN A 10 -5.25 -15.63 -2.99
N PRO A 11 -6.57 -15.77 -2.78
CA PRO A 11 -7.49 -15.96 -3.87
C PRO A 11 -8.46 -14.78 -3.88
N GLU A 12 -8.32 -13.95 -4.91
CA GLU A 12 -9.37 -13.03 -5.38
C GLU A 12 -9.89 -12.06 -4.31
N ILE A 13 -9.15 -10.95 -4.12
CA ILE A 13 -9.69 -9.77 -3.45
C ILE A 13 -10.88 -9.27 -4.30
N ASN A 14 -12.09 -9.60 -3.85
CA ASN A 14 -13.33 -9.13 -4.43
C ASN A 14 -13.47 -7.64 -4.10
N HIS A 15 -13.34 -6.81 -5.13
CA HIS A 15 -13.33 -5.35 -5.04
C HIS A 15 -14.77 -4.84 -5.14
N ASN A 16 -15.58 -5.11 -4.12
CA ASN A 16 -16.82 -4.40 -3.91
C ASN A 16 -16.89 -3.95 -2.45
N GLU A 17 -17.17 -2.65 -2.28
CA GLU A 17 -17.52 -1.97 -1.02
C GLU A 17 -16.34 -1.46 -0.19
N THR A 18 -15.58 -0.50 -0.76
CA THR A 18 -14.95 0.54 0.08
C THR A 18 -15.86 1.76 0.08
N GLU A 19 -16.93 1.68 0.86
CA GLU A 19 -17.77 2.82 1.20
C GLU A 19 -17.04 3.63 2.29
N PHE A 20 -16.14 4.53 1.87
CA PHE A 20 -15.48 5.46 2.79
C PHE A 20 -16.41 6.66 3.06
N ALA A 21 -17.47 6.44 3.84
CA ALA A 21 -18.26 7.52 4.41
C ALA A 21 -17.57 8.03 5.69
N VAL A 22 -16.56 8.90 5.54
CA VAL A 22 -16.01 9.66 6.68
C VAL A 22 -16.74 10.99 6.75
N THR A 23 -17.86 11.03 7.46
CA THR A 23 -18.57 12.27 7.79
C THR A 23 -18.49 12.58 9.29
N ASN A 24 -17.30 12.77 9.84
CA ASN A 24 -17.16 13.22 11.23
C ASN A 24 -16.00 14.22 11.36
N GLU A 25 -16.33 15.48 11.12
CA GLU A 25 -15.42 16.61 11.08
C GLU A 25 -15.31 17.31 12.45
N THR A 26 -14.51 16.71 13.35
CA THR A 26 -13.99 17.40 14.54
C THR A 26 -12.55 17.88 14.31
N PRO A 27 -12.15 19.06 14.83
CA PRO A 27 -10.81 19.61 14.61
C PRO A 27 -9.66 18.72 15.13
N ASP A 28 -9.90 18.02 16.24
CA ASP A 28 -9.00 17.05 16.87
C ASP A 28 -8.70 15.84 15.95
N LEU A 29 -9.71 15.29 15.28
CA LEU A 29 -9.54 14.24 14.30
C LEU A 29 -8.77 14.73 13.07
N LYS A 30 -9.04 15.96 12.59
CA LYS A 30 -8.30 16.55 11.45
C LYS A 30 -6.81 16.70 11.74
N ILE A 31 -6.43 17.12 12.95
CA ILE A 31 -5.02 17.26 13.33
C ILE A 31 -4.34 15.87 13.36
N THR A 32 -4.99 14.89 13.98
CA THR A 32 -4.47 13.51 14.07
C THR A 32 -4.25 12.91 12.69
N LEU A 33 -5.27 13.00 11.81
CA LEU A 33 -5.19 12.50 10.43
C LEU A 33 -4.09 13.21 9.62
N ASN A 34 -3.90 14.52 9.81
CA ASN A 34 -2.86 15.26 9.12
C ASN A 34 -1.46 14.82 9.57
N TRP A 35 -1.28 14.57 10.88
CA TRP A 35 0.00 14.12 11.43
C TRP A 35 0.34 12.70 10.95
N GLU A 36 -0.66 11.80 10.94
CA GLU A 36 -0.50 10.46 10.38
C GLU A 36 -0.18 10.50 8.89
N ALA A 37 -0.85 11.36 8.12
CA ALA A 37 -0.58 11.54 6.70
C ALA A 37 0.84 12.08 6.45
N GLU A 38 1.31 13.05 7.23
CA GLU A 38 2.68 13.58 7.14
C GLU A 38 3.72 12.50 7.41
N MET A 39 3.54 11.67 8.45
CA MET A 39 4.44 10.56 8.75
C MET A 39 4.47 9.52 7.62
N VAL A 40 3.30 9.19 7.05
CA VAL A 40 3.21 8.27 5.91
C VAL A 40 3.88 8.88 4.67
N GLN A 41 3.72 10.17 4.42
CA GLN A 41 4.37 10.87 3.31
C GLN A 41 5.90 10.93 3.47
N GLU A 42 6.40 11.16 4.68
CA GLU A 42 7.83 11.14 4.99
C GLU A 42 8.43 9.75 4.78
N ALA A 43 7.77 8.72 5.32
CA ALA A 43 8.22 7.34 5.17
C ALA A 43 8.14 6.84 3.71
N LEU A 44 7.15 7.30 2.93
CA LEU A 44 7.11 7.11 1.48
C LEU A 44 8.18 7.93 0.74
N GLY A 45 8.61 9.04 1.32
CA GLY A 45 9.70 9.92 0.87
C GLY A 45 11.03 9.18 0.78
N ASP A 46 11.35 8.37 1.78
CA ASP A 46 12.59 7.60 1.90
C ASP A 46 12.65 6.37 0.98
N LEU A 47 11.50 5.96 0.44
CA LEU A 47 11.42 4.86 -0.51
C LEU A 47 11.90 5.28 -1.90
N SER A 48 12.73 4.42 -2.50
CA SER A 48 13.10 4.57 -3.92
C SER A 48 11.85 4.63 -4.80
N ALA A 49 11.92 5.35 -5.93
CA ALA A 49 10.78 5.51 -6.85
C ALA A 49 10.16 4.17 -7.28
N ASN A 50 10.99 3.13 -7.43
CA ASN A 50 10.54 1.77 -7.77
C ASN A 50 9.75 1.09 -6.66
N HIS A 51 10.05 1.38 -5.40
CA HIS A 51 9.31 0.88 -4.24
C HIS A 51 8.01 1.64 -4.06
N ARG A 52 8.03 2.97 -4.19
CA ARG A 52 6.84 3.81 -4.09
C ARG A 52 5.79 3.43 -5.14
N SER A 53 6.22 3.24 -6.40
CA SER A 53 5.32 2.91 -7.50
C SER A 53 4.52 1.63 -7.25
N VAL A 54 5.13 0.59 -6.67
CA VAL A 54 4.40 -0.67 -6.39
C VAL A 54 3.43 -0.56 -5.23
N ILE A 55 3.74 0.26 -4.21
CA ILE A 55 2.81 0.55 -3.10
C ILE A 55 1.63 1.37 -3.61
N GLU A 56 1.90 2.38 -4.43
CA GLU A 56 0.87 3.27 -4.99
C GLU A 56 -0.15 2.49 -5.81
N LEU A 57 0.35 1.70 -6.77
CA LEU A 57 -0.49 0.86 -7.63
C LEU A 57 -1.28 -0.20 -6.84
N PHE A 58 -0.74 -0.70 -5.73
CA PHE A 58 -1.42 -1.70 -4.92
C PHE A 58 -2.50 -1.08 -4.01
N TYR A 59 -2.15 -0.07 -3.21
CA TYR A 59 -3.06 0.46 -2.19
C TYR A 59 -4.01 1.54 -2.71
N PHE A 60 -3.56 2.40 -3.63
CA PHE A 60 -4.39 3.51 -4.14
C PHE A 60 -5.16 3.13 -5.39
N HIS A 61 -4.58 2.27 -6.23
CA HIS A 61 -5.23 1.80 -7.47
C HIS A 61 -5.84 0.39 -7.34
N GLY A 62 -5.64 -0.31 -6.21
CA GLY A 62 -6.23 -1.62 -5.96
C GLY A 62 -5.76 -2.73 -6.91
N LEU A 63 -4.61 -2.57 -7.56
CA LEU A 63 -4.15 -3.49 -8.59
C LEU A 63 -3.50 -4.74 -7.98
N SER A 64 -3.73 -5.89 -8.64
CA SER A 64 -3.06 -7.13 -8.27
C SER A 64 -1.57 -7.12 -8.65
N TYR A 65 -0.75 -7.95 -7.99
CA TYR A 65 0.67 -8.08 -8.34
C TYR A 65 0.93 -8.44 -9.80
N ASN A 66 0.01 -9.18 -10.45
CA ASN A 66 0.11 -9.50 -11.88
C ASN A 66 -0.09 -8.24 -12.74
N GLN A 67 -1.15 -7.47 -12.48
CA GLN A 67 -1.41 -6.22 -13.21
C GLN A 67 -0.29 -5.20 -13.00
N ILE A 68 0.22 -5.10 -11.77
CA ILE A 68 1.37 -4.24 -11.46
C ILE A 68 2.59 -4.68 -12.26
N SER A 69 2.85 -5.99 -12.34
CA SER A 69 3.99 -6.54 -13.09
C SER A 69 3.98 -6.17 -14.58
N GLU A 70 2.78 -6.08 -15.17
CA GLU A 70 2.56 -5.65 -16.55
C GLU A 70 2.81 -4.15 -16.71
N ILE A 71 2.33 -3.32 -15.77
CA ILE A 71 2.48 -1.86 -15.80
C ILE A 71 3.94 -1.43 -15.62
N VAL A 72 4.62 -1.99 -14.59
CA VAL A 72 6.02 -1.63 -14.29
C VAL A 72 7.02 -2.44 -15.12
N VAL A 73 6.54 -3.28 -16.03
CA VAL A 73 7.32 -4.11 -16.95
C VAL A 73 8.42 -4.88 -16.23
N CYS A 74 8.05 -5.62 -15.18
CA CYS A 74 8.97 -6.46 -14.42
C CYS A 74 8.29 -7.76 -13.96
N PRO A 75 9.04 -8.82 -13.61
CA PRO A 75 8.44 -10.05 -13.12
C PRO A 75 7.61 -9.84 -11.84
N VAL A 76 6.54 -10.61 -11.68
CA VAL A 76 5.70 -10.62 -10.45
C VAL A 76 6.53 -10.88 -9.19
N GLY A 77 7.59 -11.69 -9.29
CA GLY A 77 8.53 -11.92 -8.19
C GLY A 77 9.28 -10.65 -7.76
N THR A 78 9.61 -9.78 -8.71
CA THR A 78 10.22 -8.47 -8.45
C THR A 78 9.22 -7.51 -7.83
N VAL A 79 7.96 -7.53 -8.23
CA VAL A 79 6.90 -6.75 -7.57
C VAL A 79 6.77 -7.15 -6.11
N LYS A 80 6.72 -8.46 -5.81
CA LYS A 80 6.65 -8.98 -4.45
C LYS A 80 7.87 -8.62 -3.60
N SER A 81 9.08 -8.72 -4.15
CA SER A 81 10.29 -8.33 -3.41
C SER A 81 10.32 -6.83 -3.16
N ARG A 82 10.00 -5.99 -4.17
CA ARG A 82 9.89 -4.53 -4.01
C ARG A 82 8.85 -4.15 -2.96
N MET A 83 7.70 -4.83 -2.91
CA MET A 83 6.68 -4.63 -1.88
C MET A 83 7.20 -5.02 -0.49
N SER A 84 7.90 -6.15 -0.37
CA SER A 84 8.48 -6.58 0.90
C SER A 84 9.56 -5.62 1.39
N HIS A 85 10.45 -5.16 0.51
CA HIS A 85 11.49 -4.19 0.86
C HIS A 85 10.90 -2.82 1.15
N ALA A 86 9.84 -2.44 0.46
CA ALA A 86 9.11 -1.23 0.75
C ALA A 86 8.57 -1.22 2.18
N LEU A 87 7.83 -2.26 2.57
CA LEU A 87 7.20 -2.39 3.89
C LEU A 87 8.19 -2.62 5.03
N GLN A 88 9.42 -3.05 4.74
CA GLN A 88 10.49 -3.19 5.74
C GLN A 88 11.22 -1.88 6.02
N ASN A 89 11.16 -0.93 5.09
CA ASN A 89 11.80 0.39 5.19
C ASN A 89 10.80 1.51 5.52
N LEU A 90 9.54 1.14 5.80
CA LEU A 90 8.49 1.98 6.39
C LEU A 90 8.44 1.70 7.89
#